data_AF-A0A935DZY0-F1
#
_entry.id   AF-A0A935DZY0-F1
#
_cell.length_a   1.000
_cell.length_b   1.000
_cell.length_c   1.000
_cell.angle_alpha   90.00
_cell.angle_beta   90.00
_cell.angle_gamma   90.00
#
_symmetry.space_group_name_H-M   'P 1'
#
loop_
_entity.id
_entity.type
_entity.pdbx_description
1 polymer ?
#
loop_
_entity_poly.entity_id
_entity_poly.type
_entity_poly.pdbx_seq_one_letter_code
_entity_poly.pdbx_strand_id
1 'polypeptide(L)'
;MPQRCLHVNPSRPPPQIASQTGEEFTLAPGQEAAMQGTDLIVTLTGVPDDQRCPLKIECAMSGPVTVTIEIAISPVFDFVD
;
A
#
# COMPACT_ATOMS: atom_id res chain seq x y z
N MET A 1 12.93 -4.81 -29.64
CA MET A 1 13.43 -5.31 -28.34
C MET A 1 12.23 -5.76 -27.53
N PRO A 2 12.00 -7.06 -27.26
CA PRO A 2 10.86 -7.47 -26.46
C PRO A 2 11.15 -7.16 -24.98
N GLN A 3 10.46 -6.17 -24.42
CA GLN A 3 10.53 -5.89 -22.98
C GLN A 3 9.86 -7.04 -22.25
N ARG A 4 10.68 -7.83 -21.56
CA ARG A 4 10.26 -8.90 -20.68
C ARG A 4 9.53 -8.25 -19.50
N CYS A 5 8.20 -8.24 -19.53
CA CYS A 5 7.40 -7.85 -18.37
C CYS A 5 7.90 -8.67 -17.18
N LEU A 6 8.31 -7.98 -16.11
CA LEU A 6 8.58 -8.62 -14.83
C LEU A 6 7.29 -9.36 -14.46
N HIS A 7 7.30 -10.69 -14.56
CA HIS A 7 6.20 -11.50 -14.08
C HIS A 7 6.23 -11.39 -12.56
N VAL A 8 5.41 -10.51 -12.00
CA VAL A 8 5.18 -10.45 -10.56
C VAL A 8 4.59 -11.79 -10.18
N ASN A 9 5.32 -12.59 -9.40
CA ASN A 9 4.78 -13.83 -8.88
C ASN A 9 3.76 -13.45 -7.80
N PRO A 10 2.45 -13.61 -8.03
CA PRO A 10 1.42 -13.17 -7.08
C PRO A 10 1.46 -13.96 -5.76
N SER A 11 2.26 -15.03 -5.72
CA SER A 11 2.40 -15.93 -4.57
C SER A 11 3.25 -15.35 -3.44
N ARG A 12 4.07 -14.31 -3.68
CA ARG A 12 4.89 -13.70 -2.63
C ARG A 12 4.18 -12.45 -2.13
N PRO A 13 3.73 -12.42 -0.86
CA PRO A 13 3.21 -11.20 -0.25
C PRO A 13 4.22 -10.05 -0.41
N PRO A 14 3.77 -8.83 -0.69
CA PRO A 14 4.63 -7.65 -0.68
C PRO A 14 5.41 -7.56 0.63
N PRO A 15 6.69 -7.14 0.61
CA PRO A 15 7.44 -6.96 1.85
C PRO A 15 6.79 -5.85 2.68
N GLN A 16 6.68 -6.09 3.98
CA GLN A 16 6.21 -5.09 4.93
C GLN A 16 7.22 -3.93 5.03
N ILE A 17 6.71 -2.71 5.15
CA ILE A 17 7.49 -1.49 5.36
C ILE A 17 7.45 -1.12 6.85
N ALA A 18 8.52 -0.52 7.37
CA ALA A 18 8.51 0.13 8.68
C ALA A 18 8.56 1.64 8.47
N SER A 19 7.69 2.39 9.14
CA SER A 19 7.64 3.87 9.08
C SER A 19 7.30 4.46 10.44
N GLN A 20 7.49 5.77 10.61
CA GLN A 20 7.18 6.50 11.84
C GLN A 20 6.05 7.51 11.66
N THR A 21 5.38 7.89 12.75
CA THR A 21 4.36 8.94 12.72
C THR A 21 4.94 10.25 12.20
N GLY A 22 4.34 10.81 11.15
CA GLY A 22 4.81 12.04 10.50
C GLY A 22 5.84 11.82 9.39
N GLU A 23 6.30 10.59 9.18
CA GLU A 23 7.11 10.21 8.02
C GLU A 23 6.21 9.84 6.84
N GLU A 24 6.56 10.29 5.64
CA GLU A 24 5.87 9.89 4.41
C GLU A 24 6.38 8.53 3.94
N PHE A 25 5.46 7.64 3.58
CA PHE A 25 5.77 6.34 2.99
C PHE A 25 4.81 6.01 1.85
N THR A 26 5.22 5.06 1.00
CA THR A 26 4.41 4.58 -0.14
C THR A 26 4.04 3.13 0.05
N LEU A 27 2.76 2.79 -0.14
CA LEU A 27 2.27 1.42 -0.16
C LEU A 27 1.84 1.03 -1.57
N ALA A 28 2.18 -0.20 -1.98
CA ALA A 28 1.48 -0.89 -3.05
C ALA A 28 0.19 -1.55 -2.52
N PRO A 29 -0.80 -1.84 -3.38
CA PRO A 29 -1.95 -2.65 -2.97
C PRO A 29 -1.52 -4.01 -2.41
N GLY A 30 -2.08 -4.38 -1.26
CA GLY A 30 -1.73 -5.56 -0.48
C GLY A 30 -0.45 -5.43 0.35
N GLN A 31 0.19 -4.25 0.36
CA GLN A 31 1.37 -3.98 1.18
C GLN A 31 0.98 -3.33 2.51
N GLU A 32 1.75 -3.65 3.53
CA GLU A 32 1.54 -3.20 4.91
C GLU A 32 2.69 -2.30 5.37
N ALA A 33 2.37 -1.32 6.19
CA ALA A 33 3.32 -0.51 6.95
C ALA A 33 3.09 -0.72 8.45
N ALA A 34 4.14 -1.15 9.17
CA ALA A 34 4.17 -1.07 10.63
C ALA A 34 4.64 0.31 11.06
N MET A 35 3.85 0.95 11.92
CA MET A 35 4.12 2.26 12.48
C MET A 35 4.98 2.12 13.74
N GLN A 36 6.28 2.31 13.61
CA GLN A 36 7.26 2.18 14.70
C GLN A 36 6.91 3.10 15.88
N GLY A 37 7.09 2.58 17.09
CA GLY A 37 6.73 3.29 18.32
C GLY A 37 5.22 3.30 18.61
N THR A 38 4.44 2.57 17.82
CA THR A 38 3.01 2.33 18.03
C THR A 38 2.68 0.86 17.74
N ASP A 39 1.46 0.47 18.06
CA ASP A 39 0.96 -0.88 17.78
C ASP A 39 0.10 -0.89 16.50
N LEU A 40 0.36 0.01 15.55
CA LEU A 40 -0.48 0.16 14.36
C LEU A 40 0.15 -0.48 13.13
N ILE A 41 -0.68 -1.20 12.38
CA ILE A 41 -0.41 -1.65 11.02
C ILE A 41 -1.40 -0.95 10.09
N VAL A 42 -0.88 -0.34 9.03
CA VAL A 42 -1.66 0.30 7.97
C VAL A 42 -1.50 -0.51 6.68
N THR A 43 -2.61 -0.91 6.08
CA THR A 43 -2.62 -1.74 4.88
C THR A 43 -3.40 -1.04 3.77
N LEU A 44 -2.79 -0.86 2.60
CA LEU A 44 -3.53 -0.46 1.40
C LEU A 44 -4.16 -1.72 0.80
N THR A 45 -5.43 -1.98 1.08
CA THR A 45 -6.09 -3.21 0.63
C THR A 45 -6.50 -3.17 -0.83
N GLY A 46 -6.74 -1.98 -1.38
CA GLY A 46 -7.05 -1.84 -2.81
C GLY A 46 -7.31 -0.42 -3.29
N VAL A 47 -7.47 -0.32 -4.61
CA VAL A 47 -7.86 0.90 -5.34
C VAL A 47 -9.08 0.55 -6.20
N PRO A 48 -10.28 0.47 -5.60
CA PRO A 48 -11.48 -0.07 -6.27
C PRO A 48 -11.98 0.78 -7.44
N ASP A 49 -11.66 2.07 -7.47
CA ASP A 49 -12.01 2.97 -8.57
C ASP A 49 -10.88 3.98 -8.80
N ASP A 50 -10.39 4.07 -10.03
CA ASP A 50 -9.33 4.99 -10.43
C ASP A 50 -9.68 5.62 -11.78
N GLN A 51 -10.26 6.82 -11.71
CA GLN A 51 -10.63 7.62 -12.88
C GLN A 51 -9.57 8.68 -13.21
N ARG A 52 -8.35 8.54 -12.65
CA ARG A 52 -7.25 9.43 -12.99
C ARG A 52 -6.88 9.26 -14.45
N CYS A 53 -6.45 10.34 -15.07
CA CYS A 53 -5.91 10.25 -16.43
C CYS A 53 -4.63 9.40 -16.41
N PRO A 54 -4.53 8.34 -17.25
CA PRO A 54 -3.33 7.53 -17.33
C PRO A 54 -2.11 8.37 -17.71
N LEU A 55 -0.94 7.97 -17.21
CA LEU A 55 0.32 8.61 -17.56
C LEU A 55 0.52 8.64 -19.07
N LYS A 56 0.93 9.80 -19.60
CA LYS A 56 1.20 10.05 -21.03
C LYS A 56 -0.03 9.99 -21.95
N ILE A 57 -1.24 10.05 -21.40
CA ILE A 57 -2.47 10.27 -22.15
C ILE A 57 -2.96 11.70 -21.86
N GLU A 58 -3.40 12.41 -22.88
CA GLU A 58 -4.13 13.67 -22.70
C GLU A 58 -5.63 13.36 -22.59
N CYS A 59 -6.18 13.54 -21.39
CA CYS A 59 -7.61 13.43 -21.15
C CYS A 59 -8.24 14.81 -21.13
N ALA A 60 -9.47 14.92 -21.63
CA ALA A 60 -10.23 16.17 -21.53
C ALA A 60 -10.52 16.54 -20.06
N MET A 61 -10.70 15.55 -19.18
CA MET A 61 -10.85 15.73 -17.73
C MET A 61 -10.26 14.51 -16.97
N SER A 62 -9.76 14.73 -15.76
CA SER A 62 -9.41 13.66 -14.81
C SER A 62 -10.54 13.49 -13.79
N GLY A 63 -10.82 12.25 -13.40
CA GLY A 63 -11.78 11.91 -12.35
C GLY A 63 -11.12 11.59 -11.00
N PRO A 64 -11.93 11.22 -10.00
CA PRO A 64 -11.46 10.86 -8.66
C PRO A 64 -10.76 9.50 -8.64
N VAL A 65 -10.04 9.23 -7.55
CA VAL A 65 -9.54 7.91 -7.18
C VAL A 65 -10.05 7.55 -5.79
N THR A 66 -10.52 6.32 -5.64
CA THR A 66 -10.94 5.75 -4.36
C THR A 66 -9.93 4.70 -3.93
N VAL A 67 -9.45 4.80 -2.69
CA VAL A 67 -8.56 3.83 -2.07
C VAL A 67 -9.21 3.23 -0.84
N THR A 68 -8.90 1.97 -0.55
CA THR A 68 -9.34 1.31 0.68
C THR A 68 -8.12 1.03 1.55
N ILE A 69 -8.18 1.52 2.78
CA ILE A 69 -7.12 1.36 3.77
C ILE A 69 -7.72 0.62 4.96
N GLU A 70 -7.01 -0.38 5.43
CA GLU A 70 -7.29 -1.05 6.69
C GLU A 70 -6.27 -0.60 7.75
N ILE A 71 -6.75 -0.42 8.97
CA ILE A 71 -5.93 -0.08 10.13
C ILE A 71 -6.20 -1.16 11.18
N ALA A 72 -5.15 -1.88 11.55
CA ALA A 72 -5.19 -2.90 12.57
C ALA A 72 -4.25 -2.55 13.71
N ILE A 73 -4.56 -3.05 14.92
CA ILE A 73 -3.62 -3.03 16.02
C ILE A 73 -2.81 -4.32 15.94
N SER A 74 -1.49 -4.24 15.79
CA SER A 74 -0.61 -5.38 16.00
C SER A 74 -0.65 -5.72 17.48
N PRO A 75 -1.09 -6.92 17.89
CA PRO A 75 -0.99 -7.30 19.28
C PRO A 75 0.49 -7.36 19.65
N VAL A 76 0.98 -6.38 20.40
CA VAL A 76 2.15 -6.57 21.23
C VAL A 76 1.71 -7.59 22.26
N PHE A 77 2.14 -8.84 22.09
CA PHE A 77 2.05 -9.78 23.19
C PHE A 77 3.01 -9.27 24.26
N ASP A 78 2.52 -8.39 25.14
CA ASP A 78 3.10 -8.12 26.46
C ASP A 78 2.95 -9.40 27.30
N PHE A 79 3.62 -10.49 26.89
CA PHE A 79 3.83 -11.64 27.75
C PHE A 79 5.05 -11.34 28.60
N VAL A 80 4.82 -10.56 29.66
CA VAL A 80 5.64 -10.61 30.87
C VAL A 80 4.88 -11.47 31.87
N ASP A 81 5.27 -12.75 31.98
CA ASP A 81 5.26 -13.45 33.25
C ASP A 81 6.71 -13.68 33.66
#